data_AF-A0A2D8Q612-F1
#
_entry.id   AF-A0A2D8Q612-F1
#
_cell.length_a   1.000
_cell.length_b   1.000
_cell.length_c   1.000
_cell.angle_alpha   90.00
_cell.angle_beta   90.00
_cell.angle_gamma   90.00
#
_symmetry.space_group_name_H-M   'P 1'
#
loop_
_entity.id
_entity.type
_entity.pdbx_description
1 polymer ?
#
loop_
_entity_poly.entity_id
_entity_poly.type
_entity_poly.pdbx_seq_one_letter_code
_entity_poly.pdbx_strand_id
1 'polypeptide(L)' 'MSVKLNLILSDDLGREIDQAARESETDRSEIFRKALQLYLAAREGKRRGLKLGLIEPGSERVETEIVGL' A
#
# COMPACT_ATOMS: atom_id res chain seq x y z
N MET A 1 4.89 6.25 20.73
CA MET A 1 3.85 5.44 21.40
C MET A 1 3.36 4.42 20.38
N SER A 2 3.40 3.12 20.66
CA SER A 2 2.93 2.07 19.75
C SER A 2 1.63 1.46 20.25
N VAL A 3 0.72 1.12 19.34
CA VAL A 3 -0.55 0.46 19.62
C VAL A 3 -0.52 -0.93 19.00
N LYS A 4 -0.95 -1.95 19.74
CA LYS A 4 -1.13 -3.31 19.18
C LYS A 4 -2.44 -3.38 18.40
N LEU A 5 -2.37 -3.92 17.20
CA LEU A 5 -3.50 -4.17 16.33
C LEU A 5 -3.53 -5.66 15.98
N ASN A 6 -4.68 -6.30 16.13
CA ASN A 6 -4.92 -7.66 15.65
C ASN A 6 -5.88 -7.59 14.46
N LEU A 7 -5.54 -8.27 13.37
CA LEU A 7 -6.33 -8.27 12.13
C LEU A 7 -6.62 -9.72 11.72
N ILE A 8 -7.81 -9.91 11.14
CA ILE A 8 -8.18 -11.15 10.45
C ILE A 8 -8.09 -10.86 8.96
N LEU A 9 -7.36 -11.69 8.22
CA LEU A 9 -7.18 -11.57 6.78
C LEU A 9 -7.57 -12.88 6.10
N SER A 10 -7.85 -12.83 4.80
CA SER A 10 -7.90 -14.06 4.00
C SER A 10 -6.51 -14.70 3.92
N ASP A 11 -6.49 -16.02 3.75
CA ASP A 11 -5.24 -16.77 3.61
C ASP A 11 -4.41 -16.29 2.41
N ASP A 12 -5.06 -15.95 1.30
CA ASP A 12 -4.39 -15.44 0.10
C ASP A 12 -3.67 -14.12 0.37
N LEU A 13 -4.36 -13.16 1.00
CA LEU A 13 -3.76 -11.89 1.36
C LEU A 13 -2.63 -12.06 2.38
N GLY A 14 -2.79 -12.99 3.32
CA GLY A 14 -1.73 -13.35 4.26
C GLY A 14 -0.46 -13.84 3.53
N ARG A 15 -0.62 -14.71 2.52
CA ARG A 15 0.50 -15.21 1.70
C ARG A 15 1.17 -14.12 0.88
N GLU A 16 0.40 -13.22 0.28
CA GLU A 16 0.96 -12.09 -0.49
C GLU A 16 1.79 -11.16 0.40
N ILE A 17 1.30 -10.86 1.61
CA ILE A 17 2.03 -10.03 2.59
C ILE A 17 3.33 -10.73 3.04
N ASP A 18 3.29 -12.05 3.26
CA ASP A 18 4.49 -12.83 3.57
C ASP A 18 5.52 -12.77 2.46
N GLN A 19 5.08 -12.89 1.21
CA GLN A 19 5.96 -12.82 0.06
C GLN A 19 6.60 -11.43 -0.06
N ALA A 20 5.81 -10.37 0.03
CA ALA A 20 6.29 -8.99 -0.02
C ALA A 20 7.29 -8.68 1.12
N ALA A 21 7.04 -9.20 2.32
CA ALA A 21 7.94 -9.06 3.46
C ALA A 21 9.29 -9.74 3.20
N ARG A 22 9.29 -10.96 2.64
CA ARG A 22 10.52 -11.69 2.28
C ARG A 22 11.32 -10.97 1.20
N GLU A 23 10.68 -10.55 0.12
CA GLU A 23 11.32 -9.86 -1.01
C GLU A 23 11.93 -8.52 -0.58
N SER A 24 11.32 -7.86 0.40
CA SER A 24 11.78 -6.57 0.93
C SER A 24 12.72 -6.69 2.15
N GLU A 25 13.14 -7.91 2.51
CA GLU A 25 13.96 -8.21 3.70
C GLU A 25 13.42 -7.54 4.98
N THR A 26 12.10 -7.60 5.18
CA THR A 26 11.38 -6.89 6.24
C THR A 26 10.34 -7.78 6.92
N ASP A 27 9.54 -7.21 7.81
CA ASP A 27 8.48 -7.94 8.54
C ASP A 27 7.07 -7.51 8.13
N ARG A 28 6.08 -8.33 8.48
CA ARG A 28 4.66 -8.06 8.19
C ARG A 28 4.20 -6.70 8.72
N SER A 29 4.68 -6.29 9.89
CA SER A 29 4.29 -5.04 10.53
C SER A 29 4.79 -3.82 9.74
N GLU A 30 5.97 -3.91 9.14
CA GLU A 30 6.49 -2.89 8.20
C GLU A 30 5.63 -2.82 6.93
N ILE A 31 5.26 -3.96 6.34
CA ILE A 31 4.36 -4.01 5.19
C ILE A 31 3.01 -3.35 5.51
N PHE A 32 2.38 -3.71 6.64
CA PHE A 32 1.13 -3.07 7.07
C PHE A 32 1.26 -1.58 7.28
N ARG A 33 2.36 -1.13 7.91
CA ARG A 33 2.58 0.31 8.15
C ARG A 33 2.70 1.08 6.84
N LYS A 34 3.47 0.56 5.88
CA LYS A 34 3.58 1.15 4.53
C LYS A 34 2.24 1.19 3.81
N ALA A 35 1.48 0.10 3.85
CA ALA A 35 0.15 0.03 3.24
C ALA A 35 -0.83 1.05 3.84
N LEU A 36 -0.86 1.17 5.17
CA LEU A 36 -1.71 2.15 5.87
C LEU A 36 -1.28 3.60 5.56
N GLN A 37 0.03 3.87 5.51
CA GLN A 37 0.56 5.18 5.14
C GLN A 37 0.19 5.56 3.70
N LEU A 38 0.33 4.62 2.76
CA LEU A 38 -0.05 4.82 1.37
C LEU A 38 -1.54 5.13 1.24
N TYR A 39 -2.40 4.38 1.95
CA TYR A 39 -3.84 4.63 1.97
C TYR A 39 -4.20 6.02 2.49
N LEU A 40 -3.58 6.46 3.58
CA LEU A 40 -3.80 7.80 4.15
C LEU A 40 -3.33 8.91 3.19
N ALA A 41 -2.17 8.73 2.56
CA ALA A 41 -1.65 9.67 1.56
C ALA A 41 -2.58 9.76 0.33
N ALA A 42 -3.07 8.62 -0.17
CA ALA A 42 -4.02 8.54 -1.26
C ALA A 42 -5.33 9.28 -0.93
N ARG A 43 -5.86 9.08 0.28
CA ARG A 43 -7.08 9.74 0.76
C ARG A 43 -6.93 11.26 0.85
N GLU A 44 -5.78 11.74 1.35
CA GLU A 44 -5.51 13.18 1.40
C GLU A 44 -5.31 13.78 -0.01
N GLY A 45 -4.62 13.05 -0.90
CA GLY A 45 -4.50 13.42 -2.31
C GLY A 45 -5.87 13.59 -2.98
N LYS A 46 -6.76 12.60 -2.81
CA LYS A 46 -8.14 12.63 -3.36
C LYS A 46 -8.92 13.86 -2.86
N ARG A 47 -8.82 14.20 -1.57
CA ARG A 47 -9.44 15.42 -1.00
C ARG A 47 -8.96 16.71 -1.66
N ARG A 48 -7.72 16.72 -2.15
CA ARG A 48 -7.10 17.86 -2.85
C ARG A 48 -7.33 17.83 -4.37
N GLY A 49 -8.16 16.91 -4.87
CA GLY A 49 -8.41 16.72 -6.30
C GLY A 49 -7.27 16.04 -7.06
N LEU A 50 -6.28 15.48 -6.36
CA LEU A 50 -5.17 14.75 -6.96
C LEU A 50 -5.54 13.29 -7.21
N LYS A 51 -4.91 12.68 -8.22
CA LYS A 51 -5.01 11.24 -8.52
C LYS A 51 -3.75 10.52 -8.06
N LEU A 52 -3.87 9.26 -7.66
CA LEU A 52 -2.73 8.37 -7.40
C LEU A 52 -2.62 7.38 -8.56
N GLY A 53 -1.39 7.15 -9.02
CA GLY A 53 -1.10 6.21 -10.09
C GLY A 53 0.35 5.74 -10.02
N LEU A 54 0.65 4.67 -10.75
CA LEU A 54 2.02 4.25 -10.99
C LEU A 54 2.51 4.91 -12.28
N ILE A 55 3.78 5.27 -12.31
CA ILE A 55 4.43 5.85 -13.48
C ILE A 55 5.44 4.82 -13.93
N GLU A 56 5.32 4.37 -15.18
CA GLU A 56 6.32 3.51 -15.79
C GLU A 56 7.59 4.33 -16.05
N PRO A 57 8.75 3.92 -15.53
CA PRO A 57 9.98 4.68 -15.76
C PRO A 57 10.30 4.80 -17.26
N GLY A 58 10.49 6.03 -17.75
CA GLY A 58 10.91 6.29 -19.13
C GLY A 58 9.77 6.33 -20.15
N SER A 59 8.54 5.95 -19.77
CA SER A 59 7.36 6.28 -20.55
C SER A 59 6.61 7.40 -19.82
N GLU A 60 6.18 8.44 -20.54
CA GLU A 60 5.33 9.50 -19.95
C GLU A 60 3.91 8.98 -19.63
N ARG A 61 3.70 7.66 -19.63
CA ARG A 61 2.42 7.03 -19.33
C ARG A 61 2.25 6.92 -17.83
N VAL A 62 1.29 7.70 -17.34
CA VAL A 62 0.77 7.54 -15.98
C VAL A 62 -0.40 6.58 -16.05
N GLU A 63 -0.23 5.39 -15.47
CA GLU A 63 -1.35 4.51 -15.18
C GLU A 63 -2.08 5.10 -13.96
N THR A 64 -3.05 5.97 -14.25
CA THR A 64 -3.87 6.65 -13.25
C THR A 64 -5.04 5.79 -12.82
N GLU A 65 -4.77 4.68 -12.13
CA GLU A 65 -5.66 4.19 -11.07
C GLU A 65 -5.01 3.06 -10.28
N ILE A 66 -4.46 3.38 -9.12
CA ILE A 66 -4.43 2.42 -8.02
C ILE A 66 -4.95 3.15 -6.79
N VAL A 67 -6.28 3.26 -6.69
CA VAL A 67 -7.09 3.03 -5.48
C VAL A 67 -8.54 3.20 -5.91
N GLY A 68 -9.20 2.09 -6.23
CA GLY A 68 -10.65 2.02 -6.18
C GLY A 68 -11.09 2.13 -4.72
N LEU A 69 -11.64 3.29 -4.36
CA LEU A 69 -12.61 3.39 -3.27
C LEU A 69 -13.96 3.68 -3.91
#